data_AF-A0A1G1I229-F1
#
_entry.id   AF-A0A1G1I229-F1
#
_cell.length_a   1.000
_cell.length_b   1.000
_cell.length_c   1.000
_cell.angle_alpha   90.00
_cell.angle_beta   90.00
_cell.angle_gamma   90.00
#
_symmetry.space_group_name_H-M   'P 1'
#
loop_
_entity.id
_entity.type
_entity.pdbx_description
1 polymer ?
#
loop_
_entity_poly.entity_id
_entity_poly.type
_entity_poly.pdbx_seq_one_letter_code
_entity_poly.pdbx_strand_id
1 'polypeptide(L)'
;MAAITLLPGLNALDAPIGLRVEVSSDGMSWREVGRLDRVIPGMGSLGGRPHVNGSGRAHLRWSPVMSRFIRISHRGAHRVLDWSIGEMFVYSERTADESDSGVLDPCIDGSIALARKDQDGESLFRRVLAEDPECESAHLGVVLARREGRI
;
A
#
# COMPACT_ATOMS: atom_id res chain seq x y z
N MET A 1 13.80 -8.35 3.66
CA MET A 1 13.09 -7.11 3.23
C MET A 1 12.18 -6.61 4.35
N ALA A 2 12.04 -5.30 4.56
CA ALA A 2 11.12 -4.72 5.55
C ALA A 2 9.92 -4.06 4.84
N ALA A 3 8.77 -3.98 5.54
CA ALA A 3 7.57 -3.39 4.97
C ALA A 3 6.64 -2.77 6.04
N ILE A 4 5.73 -1.90 5.59
CA ILE A 4 4.57 -1.45 6.36
C ILE A 4 3.32 -1.55 5.50
N THR A 5 2.23 -1.99 6.12
CA THR A 5 0.90 -1.96 5.55
C THR A 5 0.01 -1.07 6.38
N LEU A 6 -0.68 -0.13 5.75
CA LEU A 6 -1.70 0.71 6.36
C LEU A 6 -3.05 0.40 5.73
N LEU A 7 -4.05 0.20 6.59
CA LEU A 7 -5.46 0.15 6.22
C LEU A 7 -6.09 1.46 6.70
N PRO A 8 -6.40 2.41 5.80
CA PRO A 8 -7.12 3.60 6.19
C PRO A 8 -8.54 3.26 6.67
N GLY A 9 -9.25 4.24 7.21
CA GLY A 9 -10.64 4.09 7.64
C GLY A 9 -11.57 3.56 6.56
N LEU A 10 -12.82 3.23 6.92
CA LEU A 10 -13.75 2.56 6.01
C LEU A 10 -14.13 3.43 4.80
N ASN A 11 -13.98 4.75 4.87
CA ASN A 11 -14.32 5.64 3.76
C ASN A 11 -13.09 5.89 2.87
N ALA A 12 -13.27 5.87 1.55
CA ALA A 12 -12.22 6.21 0.58
C ALA A 12 -11.54 7.55 0.84
N LEU A 13 -12.25 8.51 1.44
CA LEU A 13 -11.73 9.83 1.77
C LEU A 13 -10.94 9.87 3.08
N ASP A 14 -10.96 8.79 3.88
CA ASP A 14 -10.16 8.66 5.10
C ASP A 14 -8.68 8.43 4.80
N ALA A 15 -8.35 8.10 3.54
CA ALA A 15 -6.98 7.87 3.14
C ALA A 15 -6.15 9.18 3.11
N PRO A 16 -4.98 9.22 3.77
CA PRO A 16 -4.09 10.37 3.71
C PRO A 16 -3.52 10.58 2.31
N ILE A 17 -3.27 11.85 1.96
CA ILE A 17 -2.65 12.25 0.69
C ILE A 17 -1.15 12.44 0.90
N GLY A 18 -0.33 11.82 0.05
CA GLY A 18 1.12 11.96 0.09
C GLY A 18 1.76 11.34 1.34
N LEU A 19 1.50 10.06 1.59
CA LEU A 19 2.12 9.29 2.65
C LEU A 19 3.65 9.24 2.50
N ARG A 20 4.34 9.42 3.61
CA ARG A 20 5.78 9.25 3.74
C ARG A 20 6.06 8.41 4.98
N VAL A 21 6.99 7.48 4.84
CA VAL A 21 7.47 6.62 5.92
C VAL A 21 8.93 6.95 6.14
N GLU A 22 9.23 7.33 7.39
CA GLU A 22 10.55 7.69 7.84
C GLU A 22 10.93 6.79 9.02
N VAL A 23 12.21 6.46 9.13
CA VAL A 23 12.73 5.67 10.25
C VAL A 23 13.84 6.42 10.97
N SER A 24 13.99 6.12 12.26
CA SER A 24 15.03 6.70 13.11
C SER A 24 15.53 5.70 14.15
N SER A 25 16.81 5.76 14.48
CA SER A 25 17.41 5.02 15.61
C SER A 25 17.34 5.80 16.93
N ASP A 26 17.30 7.13 16.87
CA ASP A 26 17.43 8.05 18.01
C ASP A 26 16.17 8.90 18.27
N GLY A 27 15.20 8.91 17.35
CA GLY A 27 14.00 9.74 17.40
C GLY A 27 14.22 11.20 16.98
N MET A 28 15.45 11.59 16.66
CA MET A 28 15.86 12.96 16.35
C MET A 28 16.22 13.11 14.88
N SER A 29 16.97 12.14 14.36
CA SER A 29 17.44 12.08 12.97
C SER A 29 16.56 11.14 12.17
N TRP A 30 15.94 11.65 11.11
CA TRP A 30 14.94 10.90 10.34
C TRP A 30 15.42 10.67 8.91
N ARG A 31 15.24 9.43 8.43
CA ARG A 31 15.52 9.06 7.04
C ARG A 31 14.26 8.50 6.39
N GLU A 32 13.86 9.11 5.28
CA GLU A 32 12.79 8.59 4.43
C GLU A 32 13.17 7.21 3.85
N VAL A 33 12.28 6.23 4.01
CA VAL A 33 12.45 4.87 3.47
C VAL A 33 11.37 4.49 2.46
N GLY A 34 10.30 5.28 2.37
CA GLY A 34 9.24 5.06 1.40
C GLY A 34 8.27 6.22 1.33
N ARG A 35 7.62 6.37 0.18
CA ARG A 35 6.56 7.35 -0.04
C ARG A 35 5.52 6.82 -1.01
N LEU A 36 4.29 7.26 -0.83
CA LEU A 36 3.15 6.98 -1.69
C LEU A 36 2.35 8.27 -1.88
N ASP A 37 2.19 8.71 -3.12
CA ASP A 37 1.52 10.00 -3.38
C ASP A 37 0.01 9.95 -3.10
N ARG A 38 -0.63 8.79 -3.29
CA ARG A 38 -2.05 8.57 -2.99
C ARG A 38 -2.30 7.10 -2.68
N VAL A 39 -3.12 6.82 -1.67
CA VAL A 39 -3.72 5.48 -1.49
C VAL A 39 -4.90 5.39 -2.44
N ILE A 40 -4.90 4.34 -3.27
CA ILE A 40 -5.98 4.08 -4.20
C ILE A 40 -6.95 3.12 -3.51
N PRO A 41 -8.26 3.42 -3.50
CA PRO A 41 -9.28 2.51 -2.98
C PRO A 41 -9.16 1.12 -3.59
N GLY A 42 -9.48 0.10 -2.80
CA GLY A 42 -9.57 -1.25 -3.31
C GLY A 42 -10.67 -1.32 -4.36
N MET A 43 -10.48 -2.11 -5.41
CA MET A 43 -11.49 -2.32 -6.43
C MET A 43 -11.77 -3.82 -6.55
N GLY A 44 -13.04 -4.17 -6.71
CA GLY A 44 -13.49 -5.55 -6.82
C GLY A 44 -14.80 -5.65 -7.58
N SER A 45 -15.37 -6.86 -7.64
CA SER A 45 -16.67 -7.11 -8.27
C SER A 45 -17.70 -7.55 -7.23
N LEU A 46 -18.90 -6.96 -7.27
CA LEU A 46 -20.04 -7.39 -6.47
C LEU A 46 -21.20 -7.71 -7.42
N GLY A 47 -21.55 -8.99 -7.54
CA GLY A 47 -22.58 -9.45 -8.48
C GLY A 47 -22.23 -9.19 -9.96
N GLY A 48 -20.95 -9.30 -10.32
CA GLY A 48 -20.48 -9.06 -11.69
C GLY A 48 -20.33 -7.58 -12.06
N ARG A 49 -20.47 -6.66 -11.10
CA ARG A 49 -20.35 -5.21 -11.32
C ARG A 49 -19.14 -4.63 -10.57
N PRO A 50 -18.39 -3.69 -11.18
CA PRO A 50 -17.33 -2.96 -10.49
C PRO A 50 -17.82 -2.35 -9.18
N HIS A 51 -17.04 -2.52 -8.12
CA HIS A 51 -17.31 -2.00 -6.79
C HIS A 51 -16.02 -1.49 -6.17
N VAL A 52 -16.08 -0.29 -5.57
CA VAL A 52 -14.98 0.27 -4.79
C VAL A 52 -15.11 -0.20 -3.36
N ASN A 53 -14.11 -0.91 -2.87
CA ASN A 53 -14.07 -1.46 -1.53
C ASN A 53 -13.21 -0.57 -0.60
N GLY A 54 -13.90 0.18 0.25
CA GLY A 54 -13.29 0.99 1.31
C GLY A 54 -12.27 2.01 0.83
N SER A 55 -11.24 2.21 1.66
CA SER A 55 -10.13 3.15 1.40
C SER A 55 -8.91 2.55 0.73
N GLY A 56 -8.96 1.25 0.45
CA GLY A 56 -7.83 0.50 -0.09
C GLY A 56 -6.77 0.21 0.96
N ARG A 57 -5.53 -0.02 0.49
CA ARG A 57 -4.41 -0.44 1.33
C ARG A 57 -3.13 0.22 0.83
N ALA A 58 -2.37 0.82 1.73
CA ALA A 58 -1.03 1.31 1.41
C ALA A 58 0.00 0.26 1.85
N HIS A 59 0.74 -0.33 0.90
CA HIS A 59 1.81 -1.26 1.19
C HIS A 59 3.14 -0.69 0.69
N LEU A 60 4.07 -0.40 1.60
CA LEU A 60 5.39 0.16 1.30
C LEU A 60 6.46 -0.84 1.72
N ARG A 61 7.43 -1.09 0.84
CA ARG A 61 8.55 -2.03 1.02
C ARG A 61 9.87 -1.28 0.88
N TRP A 62 10.84 -1.60 1.72
CA TRP A 62 12.18 -1.00 1.67
C TRP A 62 13.27 -1.99 2.11
N SER A 63 14.53 -1.64 1.82
CA SER A 63 15.69 -2.38 2.33
C SER A 63 15.70 -2.32 3.86
N PRO A 64 15.84 -3.46 4.58
CA PRO A 64 15.86 -3.46 6.04
C PRO A 64 16.92 -2.52 6.59
N VAL A 65 16.55 -1.71 7.58
CA VAL A 65 17.52 -0.90 8.33
C VAL A 65 17.16 -0.93 9.80
N MET A 66 18.18 -1.02 10.64
CA MET A 66 18.04 -0.92 12.09
C MET A 66 17.41 0.43 12.46
N SER A 67 16.28 0.37 13.14
CA SER A 67 15.53 1.54 13.59
C SER A 67 14.73 1.21 14.84
N ARG A 68 14.54 2.20 15.70
CA ARG A 68 13.69 2.10 16.90
C ARG A 68 12.36 2.82 16.71
N PHE A 69 12.32 3.80 15.82
CA PHE A 69 11.17 4.66 15.60
C PHE A 69 10.79 4.64 14.12
N ILE A 70 9.48 4.63 13.89
CA ILE A 70 8.87 4.85 12.59
C ILE A 70 8.01 6.11 12.72
N ARG A 71 8.07 6.98 11.71
CA ARG A 71 7.19 8.13 11.58
C ARG A 71 6.44 8.00 10.27
N ILE A 72 5.13 8.18 10.36
CA ILE A 72 4.25 8.30 9.21
C ILE A 72 3.85 9.77 9.14
N SER A 73 4.16 10.39 8.02
CA SER A 73 3.73 11.75 7.72
C SER A 73 2.90 11.76 6.45
N HIS A 74 2.05 12.77 6.31
CA HIS A 74 1.21 12.98 5.13
C HIS A 74 1.35 14.43 4.68
N ARG A 75 1.12 14.70 3.39
CA ARG A 75 1.19 16.05 2.81
C ARG A 75 -0.15 16.78 2.86
N GLY A 76 -1.21 16.04 3.15
CA GLY A 76 -2.56 16.59 3.30
C GLY A 76 -3.57 15.50 3.57
N ALA A 77 -4.83 15.91 3.71
CA ALA A 77 -5.99 15.06 3.82
C ALA A 77 -7.12 15.69 3.01
N HIS A 78 -8.28 15.05 2.98
CA HIS A 78 -9.48 15.64 2.40
C HIS A 78 -9.85 16.96 3.12
N ARG A 79 -10.46 17.92 2.40
CA ARG A 79 -10.75 19.26 2.97
C ARG A 79 -11.85 19.27 4.04
N VAL A 80 -12.67 18.23 4.07
CA VAL A 80 -13.90 18.16 4.88
C VAL A 80 -13.85 17.01 5.88
N LEU A 81 -13.01 16.00 5.63
CA LEU A 81 -12.93 14.79 6.44
C LEU A 81 -11.51 14.62 6.94
N ASP A 82 -11.38 14.28 8.21
CA ASP A 82 -10.11 13.87 8.79
C ASP A 82 -9.70 12.52 8.20
N TRP A 83 -8.39 12.34 8.02
CA TRP A 83 -7.87 11.04 7.64
C TRP A 83 -7.84 10.13 8.86
N SER A 84 -7.97 8.82 8.63
CA SER A 84 -7.88 7.83 9.70
C SER A 84 -7.18 6.56 9.21
N ILE A 85 -6.53 5.87 10.16
CA ILE A 85 -5.92 4.56 9.96
C ILE A 85 -6.63 3.60 10.91
N GLY A 86 -7.31 2.60 10.36
CA GLY A 86 -7.93 1.54 11.15
C GLY A 86 -6.89 0.56 11.67
N GLU A 87 -5.96 0.14 10.80
CA GLU A 87 -4.94 -0.84 11.13
C GLU A 87 -3.58 -0.51 10.50
N MET A 88 -2.52 -0.92 11.21
CA MET A 88 -1.14 -0.77 10.78
C MET A 88 -0.36 -2.03 11.11
N PHE A 89 0.34 -2.57 10.11
CA PHE A 89 1.19 -3.74 10.23
C PHE A 89 2.61 -3.38 9.84
N VAL A 90 3.59 -3.71 10.68
CA VAL A 90 5.02 -3.48 10.41
C VAL A 90 5.70 -4.84 10.30
N TYR A 91 6.45 -5.03 9.24
CA TYR A 91 7.13 -6.28 8.91
C TYR A 91 8.63 -6.05 8.92
N SER A 92 9.35 -6.86 9.69
CA SER A 92 10.80 -6.94 9.65
C SER A 92 11.24 -7.94 8.59
N GLU A 93 12.55 -7.96 8.33
CA GLU A 93 13.13 -9.09 7.61
C GLU A 93 12.88 -10.38 8.40
N ARG A 94 12.46 -11.41 7.67
CA ARG A 94 12.34 -12.76 8.20
C ARG A 94 13.76 -13.29 8.37
N THR A 95 14.22 -13.44 9.62
CA THR A 95 15.34 -14.33 9.92
C THR A 95 14.91 -15.73 9.47
N ALA A 96 15.77 -16.43 8.73
CA ALA A 96 15.45 -17.64 7.97
C ALA A 96 15.08 -18.89 8.82
N ASP A 97 14.62 -18.72 10.06
CA ASP A 97 14.53 -19.78 11.06
C ASP A 97 13.11 -20.16 11.50
N GLU A 98 12.06 -19.66 10.83
CA GLU A 98 10.70 -20.13 11.10
C GLU A 98 10.03 -20.56 9.80
N SER A 99 9.82 -21.86 9.70
CA SER A 99 9.03 -22.55 8.68
C SER A 99 7.59 -22.03 8.69
N ASP A 100 7.27 -21.15 7.75
CA ASP A 100 5.89 -20.83 7.41
C ASP A 100 5.86 -20.58 5.90
N SER A 101 5.05 -21.37 5.21
CA SER A 101 4.90 -21.39 3.76
C SER A 101 4.67 -19.97 3.24
N GLY A 102 5.68 -19.40 2.58
CA GLY A 102 5.72 -18.02 2.09
C GLY A 102 4.75 -17.75 0.94
N VAL A 103 3.47 -18.06 1.12
CA VAL A 103 2.41 -17.68 0.20
C VAL A 103 2.08 -16.22 0.50
N LEU A 104 2.74 -15.32 -0.21
CA LEU A 104 2.16 -14.01 -0.48
C LEU A 104 0.85 -14.27 -1.24
N ASP A 105 -0.22 -13.61 -0.80
CA ASP A 105 -1.51 -13.62 -1.47
C ASP A 105 -1.33 -13.15 -2.95
N PRO A 106 -1.56 -14.04 -3.95
CA PRO A 106 -1.28 -13.76 -5.37
C PRO A 106 -1.96 -12.49 -5.89
N CYS A 107 -3.09 -12.12 -5.30
CA CYS A 107 -3.86 -10.93 -5.68
C CYS A 107 -3.08 -9.62 -5.42
N ILE A 108 -2.15 -9.64 -4.46
CA ILE A 108 -1.32 -8.47 -4.14
C ILE A 108 -0.30 -8.22 -5.25
N ASP A 109 0.38 -9.26 -5.78
CA ASP A 109 1.47 -9.09 -6.76
C ASP A 109 0.97 -8.64 -8.15
N GLY A 110 -0.22 -9.08 -8.58
CA GLY A 110 -0.83 -8.64 -9.85
C GLY A 110 -1.15 -7.13 -9.88
N SER A 111 -1.53 -6.57 -8.73
CA SER A 111 -1.91 -5.16 -8.56
C SER A 111 -0.73 -4.18 -8.61
N ILE A 112 0.49 -4.64 -8.33
CA ILE A 112 1.72 -3.82 -8.26
C ILE A 112 2.28 -3.51 -9.66
N ALA A 113 2.08 -4.40 -10.63
CA ALA A 113 2.72 -4.29 -11.95
C ALA A 113 2.10 -3.22 -12.85
N LEU A 114 0.81 -2.92 -12.70
CA LEU A 114 0.05 -2.15 -13.68
C LEU A 114 -0.02 -0.65 -13.37
N ALA A 115 0.23 -0.23 -12.12
CA ALA A 115 0.22 1.18 -11.70
C ALA A 115 1.31 2.04 -12.37
N ARG A 116 2.33 1.41 -12.97
CA ARG A 116 3.50 2.10 -13.53
C ARG A 116 3.26 2.82 -14.85
N LYS A 117 2.11 2.67 -15.50
CA LYS A 117 1.89 3.19 -16.86
C LYS A 117 0.62 4.01 -17.10
N ASP A 118 -0.45 3.85 -16.32
CA ASP A 118 -1.73 4.52 -16.60
C ASP A 118 -2.19 5.44 -15.47
N GLN A 119 -2.62 6.65 -15.84
CA GLN A 119 -3.15 7.67 -14.92
C GLN A 119 -4.65 7.50 -14.63
N ASP A 120 -5.32 6.56 -15.31
CA ASP A 120 -6.76 6.31 -15.17
C ASP A 120 -7.01 4.97 -14.48
N GLY A 121 -7.50 5.03 -13.24
CA GLY A 121 -7.78 3.87 -12.41
C GLY A 121 -8.92 2.99 -12.95
N GLU A 122 -9.85 3.53 -13.74
CA GLU A 122 -10.95 2.74 -14.32
C GLU A 122 -10.44 1.82 -15.44
N SER A 123 -9.60 2.36 -16.32
CA SER A 123 -8.96 1.60 -17.40
C SER A 123 -8.06 0.48 -16.84
N LEU A 124 -7.35 0.77 -15.75
CA LEU A 124 -6.53 -0.21 -15.02
C LEU A 124 -7.38 -1.38 -14.50
N PHE A 125 -8.50 -1.05 -13.86
CA PHE A 125 -9.40 -2.02 -13.25
C PHE A 125 -10.01 -2.98 -14.28
N ARG A 126 -10.52 -2.43 -15.39
CA ARG A 126 -11.11 -3.26 -16.47
C ARG A 126 -10.11 -4.22 -17.06
N ARG A 127 -8.83 -3.82 -17.13
CA ARG A 127 -7.76 -4.66 -17.64
C ARG A 127 -7.40 -5.80 -16.67
N VAL A 128 -7.30 -5.52 -15.37
CA VAL A 128 -7.04 -6.58 -14.38
C VAL A 128 -8.14 -7.64 -14.41
N LEU A 129 -9.42 -7.23 -14.41
CA LEU A 129 -10.54 -8.17 -14.49
C LEU A 129 -10.55 -9.00 -15.78
N ALA A 130 -10.03 -8.47 -16.88
CA ALA A 130 -9.92 -9.19 -18.14
C ALA A 130 -8.76 -10.20 -18.16
N GLU A 131 -7.67 -9.91 -17.43
CA GLU A 131 -6.49 -10.77 -17.32
C GLU A 131 -6.68 -11.87 -16.27
N ASP A 132 -7.43 -11.62 -15.19
CA ASP A 132 -7.75 -12.59 -14.13
C ASP A 132 -9.20 -12.43 -13.63
N PRO A 133 -10.15 -13.18 -14.20
CA PRO A 133 -11.56 -13.12 -13.83
C PRO A 133 -11.87 -13.80 -12.48
N GLU A 134 -10.95 -14.59 -11.93
CA GLU A 134 -11.09 -15.26 -10.62
C GLU A 134 -10.51 -14.43 -9.46
N CYS A 135 -9.88 -13.28 -9.74
CA CYS A 135 -9.34 -12.38 -8.72
C CYS A 135 -10.45 -11.93 -7.74
N GLU A 136 -10.44 -12.49 -6.53
CA GLU A 136 -11.42 -12.15 -5.50
C GLU A 136 -11.35 -10.67 -5.11
N SER A 137 -12.54 -10.08 -4.98
CA SER A 137 -12.88 -8.66 -4.87
C SER A 137 -12.26 -7.86 -3.72
N ALA A 138 -11.43 -8.47 -2.88
CA ALA A 138 -10.93 -7.90 -1.63
C ALA A 138 -9.45 -7.48 -1.67
N HIS A 139 -8.70 -7.80 -2.73
CA HIS A 139 -7.23 -7.76 -2.65
C HIS A 139 -6.52 -6.87 -3.67
N LEU A 140 -7.25 -6.05 -4.44
CA LEU A 140 -6.62 -5.14 -5.40
C LEU A 140 -6.01 -3.91 -4.70
N GLY A 141 -4.82 -4.08 -4.14
CA GLY A 141 -4.01 -3.01 -3.56
C GLY A 141 -3.02 -2.47 -4.59
N VAL A 142 -3.30 -1.30 -5.16
CA VAL A 142 -2.38 -0.68 -6.13
C VAL A 142 -1.16 -0.10 -5.37
N VAL A 143 0.01 -0.72 -5.54
CA VAL A 143 1.27 -0.28 -4.92
C VAL A 143 2.05 0.59 -5.90
N LEU A 144 2.21 1.87 -5.58
CA LEU A 144 3.19 2.76 -6.22
C LEU A 144 4.35 3.03 -5.27
N ALA A 145 5.37 2.16 -5.30
CA ALA A 145 6.65 2.44 -4.66
C ALA A 145 7.69 2.80 -5.75
N ARG A 146 8.13 4.06 -5.78
CA ARG A 146 9.23 4.51 -6.62
C ARG A 146 10.54 3.97 -6.03
N ARG A 147 11.26 3.14 -6.80
CA ARG A 147 12.65 2.77 -6.53
C ARG A 147 13.53 3.93 -6.99
N GLU A 148 13.99 4.78 -6.09
CA GLU A 148 15.16 5.63 -6.36
C GLU A 148 16.36 5.05 -5.63
N GLY A 149 17.32 4.58 -6.44
CA GLY A 149 18.57 4.01 -5.96
C GLY A 149 19.33 3.33 -7.09
N ARG A 150 20.14 4.11 -7.82
CA ARG A 150 21.42 3.65 -8.34
C ARG A 150 22.49 4.52 -7.68
N ILE A 151 23.42 3.85 -7.01
CA ILE A 151 24.68 4.37 -6.45
C ILE A 151 25.52 4.93 -7.60
#